data_AF-A0A7N2L7Y6-F1
#
_entry.id   AF-A0A7N2L7Y6-F1
#
_cell.length_a   1.000
_cell.length_b   1.000
_cell.length_c   1.000
_cell.angle_alpha   90.00
_cell.angle_beta   90.00
_cell.angle_gamma   90.00
#
_symmetry.space_group_name_H-M   'P 1'
#
loop_
_entity.id
_entity.type
_entity.pdbx_description
1 polymer ?
#
loop_
_entity_poly.entity_id
_entity_poly.type
_entity_poly.pdbx_seq_one_letter_code
_entity_poly.pdbx_strand_id
1 'polypeptide(L)'
;MDRVFEKKQKEAIEQLDALLTDPLSSQEALELIFPRERTKVLKEMLLCGYQPDTEPFLSMMLQTLHASKLLELRLKSRIFIPNGRCMMGCLDETRTLEYGQVFVQISRSVRQLSNDFSHMVRTSSSNPNNLILEGEVVVAKNPCLHLGDVRVLKVVDVPALHHLADVGLCGA
;
A
#
# COMPACT_ATOMS: atom_id res chain seq x y z
N MET A 1 24.22 -3.23 10.42
CA MET A 1 23.07 -2.75 9.64
C MET A 1 21.97 -3.79 9.71
N ASP A 2 20.70 -3.37 9.69
CA ASP A 2 19.54 -4.26 9.74
C ASP A 2 19.35 -4.96 8.39
N ARG A 3 19.48 -6.31 8.37
CA ARG A 3 19.36 -7.13 7.17
C ARG A 3 17.97 -7.06 6.53
N VAL A 4 16.92 -6.86 7.33
CA VAL A 4 15.55 -6.77 6.83
C VAL A 4 15.36 -5.47 6.05
N PHE A 5 15.90 -4.37 6.58
CA PHE A 5 15.87 -3.07 5.92
C PHE A 5 16.64 -3.09 4.60
N GLU A 6 17.87 -3.61 4.58
CA GLU A 6 18.67 -3.75 3.35
C GLU A 6 17.96 -4.60 2.29
N LYS A 7 17.37 -5.72 2.71
CA LYS A 7 16.58 -6.58 1.82
C LYS A 7 15.41 -5.81 1.19
N LYS A 8 14.68 -5.03 2.00
CA LYS A 8 13.54 -4.22 1.53
C LYS A 8 13.96 -3.09 0.60
N GLN A 9 15.11 -2.46 0.83
CA GLN A 9 15.67 -1.49 -0.10
C GLN A 9 16.04 -2.13 -1.44
N LYS A 10 16.65 -3.32 -1.41
CA LYS A 10 17.01 -4.05 -2.63
C LYS A 10 15.77 -4.43 -3.44
N GLU A 11 14.75 -4.98 -2.79
CA GLU A 11 13.45 -5.30 -3.44
C GLU A 11 12.84 -4.05 -4.09
N ALA A 12 12.90 -2.88 -3.43
CA ALA A 12 12.39 -1.64 -3.99
C ALA A 12 13.18 -1.17 -5.22
N ILE A 13 14.50 -1.36 -5.25
CA ILE A 13 15.35 -1.03 -6.42
C ILE A 13 15.02 -1.97 -7.57
N GLU A 14 14.91 -3.28 -7.32
CA GLU A 14 14.55 -4.27 -8.34
C GLU A 14 13.18 -3.96 -8.97
N GLN A 15 12.20 -3.52 -8.17
CA GLN A 15 10.90 -3.06 -8.67
C GLN A 15 10.99 -1.78 -9.52
N LEU A 16 11.89 -0.85 -9.17
CA LEU A 16 12.12 0.34 -9.98
C LEU A 16 12.79 -0.03 -11.31
N ASP A 17 13.80 -0.88 -11.29
CA ASP A 17 14.52 -1.29 -12.51
C ASP A 17 13.60 -2.01 -13.51
N ALA A 18 12.58 -2.73 -13.02
CA ALA A 18 11.53 -3.34 -13.85
C ALA A 18 10.70 -2.33 -14.66
N LEU A 19 10.73 -1.02 -14.33
CA LEU A 19 10.10 0.04 -15.15
C LEU A 19 10.78 0.24 -16.50
N LEU A 20 12.02 -0.22 -16.65
CA LEU A 20 12.88 0.06 -17.80
C LEU A 20 13.19 -1.19 -18.61
N THR A 21 12.54 -2.32 -18.32
CA THR A 21 12.78 -3.59 -19.01
C THR A 21 11.83 -3.76 -20.19
N ASP A 22 10.80 -4.59 -20.04
CA ASP A 22 9.81 -4.89 -21.06
C ASP A 22 8.47 -4.19 -20.76
N PRO A 23 7.59 -4.04 -21.76
CA PRO A 23 6.34 -3.29 -21.58
C PRO A 23 5.42 -3.83 -20.48
N LEU A 24 5.37 -5.15 -20.27
CA LEU A 24 4.48 -5.78 -19.29
C LEU A 24 5.01 -5.53 -17.87
N SER A 25 6.28 -5.82 -17.63
CA SER A 25 6.94 -5.52 -16.34
C SER A 25 6.87 -4.02 -16.02
N SER A 26 7.06 -3.18 -17.03
CA SER A 26 6.97 -1.73 -16.88
C SER A 26 5.57 -1.29 -16.47
N GLN A 27 4.54 -1.89 -17.06
CA GLN A 27 3.15 -1.59 -16.71
C GLN A 27 2.83 -2.00 -15.26
N GLU A 28 3.21 -3.21 -14.86
CA GLU A 28 2.99 -3.73 -13.50
C GLU A 28 3.72 -2.87 -12.45
N ALA A 29 4.99 -2.55 -12.69
CA ALA A 29 5.78 -1.68 -11.82
C ALA A 29 5.19 -0.26 -11.75
N LEU A 30 4.70 0.27 -12.88
CA LEU A 30 4.08 1.60 -12.95
C LEU A 30 2.78 1.67 -12.14
N GLU A 31 1.99 0.59 -12.16
CA GLU A 31 0.76 0.45 -11.36
C GLU A 31 1.06 0.34 -9.86
N LEU A 32 2.09 -0.42 -9.50
CA LEU A 32 2.46 -0.68 -8.12
C LEU A 32 3.11 0.54 -7.45
N ILE A 33 4.08 1.17 -8.11
CA ILE A 33 4.97 2.18 -7.52
C ILE A 33 4.39 3.61 -7.63
N PHE A 34 3.64 3.88 -8.71
CA PHE A 34 3.12 5.21 -9.01
C PHE A 34 1.58 5.31 -9.05
N PRO A 35 0.86 4.71 -8.08
CA PRO A 35 -0.60 4.58 -8.14
C PRO A 35 -1.36 5.91 -7.98
N ARG A 36 -0.70 6.97 -7.50
CA ARG A 36 -1.30 8.32 -7.33
C ARG A 36 -0.81 9.33 -8.36
N GLU A 37 0.13 8.93 -9.22
CA GLU A 37 0.70 9.83 -10.22
C GLU A 37 -0.08 9.72 -11.52
N ARG A 38 -0.04 10.77 -12.34
CA ARG A 38 -0.79 10.85 -13.60
C ARG A 38 -0.06 10.07 -14.71
N THR A 39 0.10 8.77 -14.53
CA THR A 39 0.82 7.87 -15.43
C THR A 39 -0.08 7.22 -16.49
N LYS A 40 -1.34 7.66 -16.60
CA LYS A 40 -2.35 7.10 -17.51
C LYS A 40 -1.87 7.00 -18.96
N VAL A 41 -1.27 8.08 -19.48
CA VAL A 41 -0.75 8.11 -20.86
C VAL A 41 0.37 7.07 -21.05
N LEU A 42 1.30 6.97 -20.09
CA LEU A 42 2.40 6.00 -20.17
C LEU A 42 1.85 4.55 -20.15
N LYS A 43 0.83 4.28 -19.34
CA LYS A 43 0.14 2.97 -19.33
C LYS A 43 -0.50 2.66 -20.68
N GLU A 44 -1.22 3.61 -21.25
CA GLU A 44 -1.84 3.44 -22.57
C GLU A 44 -0.80 3.19 -23.67
N MET A 45 0.35 3.87 -23.60
CA MET A 45 1.47 3.61 -24.53
C MET A 45 2.03 2.19 -24.35
N LEU A 46 2.26 1.74 -23.11
CA LEU A 46 2.72 0.37 -22.87
C LEU A 46 1.71 -0.68 -23.36
N LEU A 47 0.41 -0.43 -23.16
CA LEU A 47 -0.68 -1.29 -23.64
C LEU A 47 -0.76 -1.35 -25.18
N CYS A 48 -0.41 -0.26 -25.86
CA CYS A 48 -0.30 -0.22 -27.32
C CYS A 48 0.99 -0.89 -27.85
N GLY A 49 1.83 -1.45 -26.98
CA GLY A 49 3.04 -2.18 -27.36
C GLY A 49 4.28 -1.32 -27.59
N TYR A 50 4.24 -0.04 -27.20
CA TYR A 50 5.42 0.83 -27.26
C TYR A 50 6.51 0.31 -26.31
N GLN A 51 7.74 0.21 -26.81
CA GLN A 51 8.86 -0.29 -26.02
C GLN A 51 9.46 0.84 -25.16
N PRO A 52 9.74 0.59 -23.86
CA PRO A 52 10.35 1.56 -22.94
C PRO A 52 11.67 2.17 -23.39
N ASP A 53 12.43 1.47 -24.23
CA ASP A 53 13.77 1.86 -24.69
C ASP A 53 13.79 2.51 -26.09
N THR A 54 12.71 2.36 -26.84
CA THR A 54 12.66 2.73 -28.26
C THR A 54 11.88 4.03 -28.48
N GLU A 55 10.77 4.23 -27.78
CA GLU A 55 9.96 5.44 -27.92
C GLU A 55 10.53 6.57 -27.04
N PRO A 56 11.04 7.68 -27.61
CA PRO A 56 11.78 8.69 -26.85
C PRO A 56 10.99 9.33 -25.70
N PHE A 57 9.70 9.61 -25.88
CA PHE A 57 8.88 10.24 -24.85
C PHE A 57 8.65 9.29 -23.66
N LEU A 58 8.26 8.06 -23.92
CA LEU A 58 8.04 6.99 -22.96
C LEU A 58 9.33 6.71 -22.18
N SER A 59 10.45 6.55 -22.90
CA SER A 59 11.76 6.30 -22.29
C SER A 59 12.17 7.42 -21.34
N MET A 60 12.08 8.67 -21.80
CA MET A 60 12.41 9.84 -20.98
C MET A 60 11.51 9.93 -19.74
N MET A 61 10.21 9.67 -19.88
CA MET A 61 9.26 9.72 -18.79
C MET A 61 9.50 8.61 -17.76
N LEU A 62 9.71 7.36 -18.21
CA LEU A 62 10.00 6.23 -17.32
C LEU A 62 11.33 6.43 -16.57
N GLN A 63 12.38 6.90 -17.24
CA GLN A 63 13.66 7.23 -16.60
C GLN A 63 13.51 8.35 -15.57
N THR A 64 12.71 9.38 -15.87
CA THR A 64 12.45 10.48 -14.93
C THR A 64 11.75 9.98 -13.67
N LEU A 65 10.73 9.12 -13.83
CA LEU A 65 10.03 8.49 -12.72
C LEU A 65 10.95 7.59 -11.88
N HIS A 66 11.75 6.76 -12.55
CA HIS A 66 12.78 5.92 -11.93
C HIS A 66 13.75 6.75 -11.09
N ALA A 67 14.38 7.76 -11.69
CA ALA A 67 15.35 8.63 -11.02
C ALA A 67 14.73 9.38 -9.84
N SER A 68 13.48 9.86 -9.97
CA SER A 68 12.75 10.54 -8.90
C SER A 68 12.57 9.63 -7.68
N LYS A 69 12.12 8.38 -7.88
CA LYS A 69 11.93 7.43 -6.78
C LYS A 69 13.23 6.93 -6.19
N LEU A 70 14.25 6.73 -7.01
CA LEU A 70 15.58 6.37 -6.52
C LEU A 70 16.14 7.48 -5.62
N LEU A 71 15.89 8.74 -5.96
CA LEU A 71 16.27 9.89 -5.12
C LEU A 71 15.47 9.92 -3.81
N GLU A 72 14.17 9.62 -3.83
CA GLU A 72 13.35 9.48 -2.61
C GLU A 72 13.86 8.35 -1.71
N LEU A 73 14.24 7.21 -2.29
CA LEU A 73 14.83 6.09 -1.57
C LEU A 73 16.19 6.47 -0.97
N ARG A 74 17.06 7.11 -1.75
CA ARG A 74 18.41 7.52 -1.32
C ARG A 74 18.39 8.58 -0.21
N LEU A 75 17.57 9.62 -0.37
CA LEU A 75 17.57 10.77 0.55
C LEU A 75 16.65 10.58 1.76
N LYS A 76 15.55 9.83 1.60
CA LYS A 76 14.49 9.74 2.61
C LYS A 76 14.18 8.30 3.03
N SER A 77 14.84 7.29 2.45
CA SER A 77 14.55 5.87 2.70
C SER A 77 13.05 5.54 2.57
N ARG A 78 12.36 6.16 1.61
CA ARG A 78 10.94 5.91 1.34
C ARG A 78 10.79 4.58 0.62
N ILE A 79 10.58 3.52 1.40
CA ILE A 79 10.36 2.17 0.91
C ILE A 79 8.86 1.93 0.78
N PHE A 80 8.42 1.41 -0.37
CA PHE A 80 7.03 1.03 -0.59
C PHE A 80 6.72 -0.30 0.14
N ILE A 81 5.65 -0.31 0.92
CA ILE A 81 5.14 -1.51 1.60
C ILE A 81 3.78 -1.84 0.98
N PRO A 82 3.64 -2.92 0.18
CA PRO A 82 2.42 -3.23 -0.58
C PRO A 82 1.15 -3.26 0.26
N ASN A 83 1.22 -3.82 1.46
CA ASN A 83 0.08 -3.98 2.38
C ASN A 83 0.05 -2.91 3.50
N GLY A 84 0.81 -1.83 3.34
CA GLY A 84 0.80 -0.69 4.25
C GLY A 84 -0.18 0.39 3.79
N ARG A 85 -0.97 0.95 4.71
CA ARG A 85 -1.92 2.03 4.40
C ARG A 85 -1.93 3.10 5.50
N CYS A 86 -1.94 4.36 5.08
CA CYS A 86 -2.24 5.47 5.99
C CYS A 86 -3.76 5.61 6.10
N MET A 87 -4.28 5.56 7.33
CA MET A 87 -5.70 5.66 7.63
C MET A 87 -5.93 6.66 8.76
N MET A 88 -7.16 7.18 8.85
CA MET A 88 -7.56 7.98 10.01
C MET A 88 -7.82 7.05 11.20
N GLY A 89 -7.15 7.33 12.33
CA GLY A 89 -7.38 6.62 13.58
C GLY A 89 -8.51 7.27 14.37
N CYS A 90 -9.47 6.48 14.81
CA CYS A 90 -10.62 6.90 15.60
C CYS A 90 -10.68 6.09 16.90
N LEU A 91 -11.22 6.70 17.96
CA LEU A 91 -11.51 6.00 19.21
C LEU A 91 -12.86 5.28 19.06
N ASP A 92 -12.95 4.05 19.56
CA ASP A 92 -14.25 3.38 19.66
C ASP A 92 -15.10 3.95 20.80
N GLU A 93 -16.01 4.85 20.45
CA GLU A 93 -16.99 5.41 21.38
C GLU A 93 -18.10 4.41 21.76
N THR A 94 -18.28 3.35 20.96
CA THR A 94 -19.33 2.34 21.19
C THR A 94 -18.95 1.32 22.27
N ARG A 95 -17.67 1.29 22.68
CA ARG A 95 -17.10 0.34 23.65
C ARG A 95 -17.33 -1.12 23.24
N THR A 96 -17.29 -1.39 21.94
CA THR A 96 -17.41 -2.73 21.36
C THR A 96 -16.05 -3.41 21.17
N LEU A 97 -14.96 -2.63 21.14
CA LEU A 97 -13.60 -3.12 21.04
C LEU A 97 -12.90 -3.14 22.40
N GLU A 98 -12.26 -4.26 22.73
CA GLU A 98 -11.42 -4.39 23.93
C GLU A 98 -10.02 -3.78 23.72
N TYR A 99 -9.30 -3.54 24.81
CA TYR A 99 -7.91 -3.11 24.75
C TYR A 99 -7.06 -4.06 23.90
N GLY A 100 -6.30 -3.51 22.96
CA GLY A 100 -5.49 -4.28 22.01
C GLY A 100 -6.24 -4.76 20.77
N GLN A 101 -7.54 -4.45 20.65
CA GLN A 101 -8.35 -4.73 19.46
C GLN A 101 -8.53 -3.49 18.58
N VAL A 102 -8.71 -3.74 17.28
CA VAL A 102 -8.99 -2.72 16.28
C VAL A 102 -10.03 -3.23 15.28
N PHE A 103 -10.88 -2.34 14.78
CA PHE A 103 -11.71 -2.62 13.61
C PHE A 103 -11.14 -1.86 12.41
N VAL A 104 -10.90 -2.58 11.30
CA VAL A 104 -10.37 -2.00 10.07
C VAL A 104 -11.21 -2.47 8.88
N GLN A 105 -11.94 -1.53 8.29
CA GLN A 105 -12.68 -1.73 7.05
C GLN A 105 -12.13 -0.80 5.97
N ILE A 106 -11.82 -1.37 4.81
CA ILE A 106 -11.21 -0.68 3.67
C ILE A 106 -12.17 -0.75 2.49
N SER A 107 -12.40 0.38 1.82
CA SER A 107 -13.09 0.35 0.53
C SER A 107 -12.22 -0.35 -0.53
N ARG A 108 -12.84 -1.17 -1.38
CA ARG A 108 -12.19 -1.80 -2.54
C ARG A 108 -11.70 -0.69 -3.47
N SER A 109 -10.44 -0.32 -3.32
CA SER A 109 -9.71 0.41 -4.36
C SER A 109 -9.09 -0.58 -5.33
N VAL A 110 -8.74 -0.12 -6.53
CA VAL A 110 -8.09 -0.91 -7.60
C VAL A 110 -6.81 -1.65 -7.13
N ARG A 111 -6.22 -1.24 -6.01
CA ARG A 111 -5.13 -1.99 -5.38
C ARG A 111 -5.68 -3.24 -4.72
N GLN A 112 -5.64 -4.35 -5.44
CA GLN A 112 -5.74 -5.67 -4.84
C GLN A 112 -4.70 -5.78 -3.71
N LEU A 113 -5.16 -6.12 -2.51
CA LEU A 113 -4.28 -6.68 -1.49
C LEU A 113 -3.53 -7.86 -2.14
N SER A 114 -2.23 -7.99 -1.88
CA SER A 114 -1.46 -9.10 -2.46
C SER A 114 -2.15 -10.43 -2.14
N ASN A 115 -2.17 -11.37 -3.09
CA ASN A 115 -2.90 -12.65 -2.97
C ASN A 115 -2.61 -13.38 -1.64
N ASP A 116 -1.41 -13.20 -1.08
CA ASP A 116 -0.95 -13.74 0.20
C ASP A 116 -1.84 -13.39 1.40
N PHE A 117 -2.59 -12.29 1.36
CA PHE A 117 -3.46 -11.85 2.46
C PHE A 117 -4.96 -12.08 2.18
N SER A 118 -5.31 -12.77 1.10
CA SER A 118 -6.70 -13.09 0.76
C SER A 118 -7.45 -13.82 1.89
N HIS A 119 -6.74 -14.63 2.69
CA HIS A 119 -7.29 -15.31 3.86
C HIS A 119 -7.57 -14.40 5.05
N MET A 120 -6.94 -13.22 5.12
CA MET A 120 -7.10 -12.22 6.19
C MET A 120 -8.15 -11.16 5.83
N VAL A 121 -8.92 -11.39 4.77
CA VAL A 121 -9.83 -10.39 4.22
C VAL A 121 -11.19 -11.02 3.97
N ARG A 122 -12.23 -10.41 4.52
CA ARG A 122 -13.62 -10.79 4.26
C ARG A 122 -14.36 -9.67 3.58
N THR A 123 -15.25 -10.04 2.65
CA THR A 123 -16.15 -9.05 2.04
C THR A 123 -17.18 -8.64 3.08
N SER A 124 -17.35 -7.32 3.26
CA SER A 124 -18.31 -6.78 4.21
C SER A 124 -19.73 -7.18 3.81
N SER A 125 -20.53 -7.56 4.81
CA SER A 125 -21.93 -7.94 4.61
C SER A 125 -22.83 -6.74 4.26
N SER A 126 -22.46 -5.54 4.72
CA SER A 126 -23.23 -4.31 4.50
C SER A 126 -22.97 -3.69 3.13
N ASN A 127 -21.75 -3.85 2.60
CA ASN A 127 -21.36 -3.32 1.30
C ASN A 127 -20.34 -4.26 0.63
N PRO A 128 -20.68 -4.89 -0.50
CA PRO A 128 -19.77 -5.80 -1.20
C PRO A 128 -18.51 -5.09 -1.73
N ASN A 129 -18.49 -3.76 -1.80
CA ASN A 129 -17.31 -2.99 -2.14
C ASN A 129 -16.39 -2.72 -0.95
N ASN A 130 -16.69 -3.21 0.25
CA ASN A 130 -15.83 -3.05 1.41
C ASN A 130 -15.20 -4.39 1.83
N LEU A 131 -13.98 -4.29 2.34
CA LEU A 131 -13.16 -5.40 2.81
C LEU A 131 -12.90 -5.18 4.30
N ILE A 132 -13.21 -6.19 5.11
CA ILE A 132 -12.93 -6.24 6.54
C ILE A 132 -11.67 -7.06 6.71
N LEU A 133 -10.68 -6.50 7.40
CA LEU A 133 -9.47 -7.23 7.75
C LEU A 133 -9.71 -8.12 8.97
N GLU A 134 -9.05 -9.26 9.02
CA GLU A 134 -8.99 -10.17 10.16
C GLU A 134 -7.53 -10.56 10.43
N GLY A 135 -7.16 -10.79 11.69
CA GLY A 135 -5.80 -11.21 12.07
C GLY A 135 -5.05 -10.14 12.86
N GLU A 136 -3.74 -10.05 12.68
CA GLU A 136 -2.89 -9.08 13.39
C GLU A 136 -2.40 -7.98 12.46
N VAL A 137 -2.39 -6.74 12.94
CA VAL A 137 -1.90 -5.58 12.21
C VAL A 137 -0.91 -4.78 13.05
N VAL A 138 0.05 -4.16 12.37
CA VAL A 138 0.94 -3.18 12.98
C VAL A 138 0.38 -1.79 12.72
N VAL A 139 0.08 -1.05 13.79
CA VAL A 139 -0.37 0.34 13.72
C VAL A 139 0.76 1.24 14.20
N ALA A 140 1.05 2.29 13.44
CA ALA A 140 2.08 3.26 13.75
C ALA A 140 1.54 4.70 13.67
N LYS A 141 1.87 5.55 14.65
CA LYS A 141 1.66 7.00 14.58
C LYS A 141 2.82 7.65 13.85
N ASN A 142 2.56 8.53 12.89
CA ASN A 142 3.62 9.27 12.19
C ASN A 142 3.61 10.74 12.66
N PRO A 143 4.69 11.25 13.29
CA PRO A 143 5.99 10.61 13.52
C PRO A 143 6.01 9.60 14.68
N CYS A 144 6.79 8.52 14.56
CA CYS A 144 7.02 7.54 15.64
C CYS A 144 8.20 8.01 16.50
N LEU A 145 7.92 8.65 17.65
CA LEU A 145 8.93 9.21 18.55
C LEU A 145 9.09 8.39 19.84
N HIS A 146 8.08 7.59 20.19
CA HIS A 146 8.04 6.81 21.42
C HIS A 146 7.82 5.33 21.13
N LEU A 147 8.29 4.47 22.06
CA LEU A 147 8.08 3.01 21.97
C LEU A 147 6.60 2.63 21.85
N GLY A 148 5.70 3.46 22.38
CA GLY A 148 4.26 3.25 22.30
C GLY A 148 3.61 3.66 20.97
N ASP A 149 4.36 4.28 20.05
CA ASP A 149 3.82 4.77 18.77
C ASP A 149 3.66 3.66 17.73
N VAL A 150 4.33 2.51 17.91
CA VAL A 150 4.17 1.31 17.10
C VAL A 150 3.61 0.20 17.96
N ARG A 151 2.49 -0.39 17.55
CA ARG A 151 1.81 -1.47 18.30
C ARG A 151 1.30 -2.53 17.36
N VAL A 152 1.33 -3.78 17.82
CA VAL A 152 0.60 -4.88 17.20
C VAL A 152 -0.79 -4.93 17.84
N LEU A 153 -1.83 -4.91 17.02
CA LEU A 153 -3.23 -4.97 17.43
C LEU A 153 -3.93 -6.13 16.71
N LYS A 154 -4.91 -6.72 17.38
CA LYS A 154 -5.76 -7.76 16.79
C LYS A 154 -6.94 -7.11 16.08
N VAL A 155 -7.10 -7.39 14.79
CA VAL A 155 -8.28 -6.98 14.05
C VAL A 155 -9.44 -7.92 14.37
N VAL A 156 -10.56 -7.34 14.77
CA VAL A 156 -11.80 -8.06 15.08
C VAL A 156 -12.94 -7.52 14.22
N ASP A 157 -13.75 -8.43 13.68
CA ASP A 157 -14.95 -8.06 12.95
C ASP A 157 -16.09 -7.72 13.92
N VAL A 158 -16.61 -6.49 13.83
CA VAL A 158 -17.72 -6.01 14.65
C VAL A 158 -18.85 -5.54 13.72
N PRO A 159 -19.95 -6.30 13.59
CA PRO A 159 -21.06 -5.96 12.71
C PRO A 159 -21.65 -4.57 12.94
N ALA A 160 -21.68 -4.10 14.20
CA ALA A 160 -22.15 -2.75 14.53
C ALA A 160 -21.32 -1.63 13.88
N LEU A 161 -20.04 -1.89 13.56
CA LEU A 161 -19.11 -0.93 12.99
C LEU A 161 -19.02 -0.99 11.45
N HIS A 162 -19.77 -1.88 10.78
CA HIS A 162 -19.73 -2.07 9.31
C HIS A 162 -20.14 -0.83 8.50
N HIS A 163 -20.77 0.16 9.14
CA HIS A 163 -21.11 1.45 8.54
C HIS A 163 -19.88 2.37 8.37
N LEU A 164 -18.77 2.08 9.05
CA LEU A 164 -17.53 2.84 8.97
C LEU A 164 -16.60 2.24 7.92
N ALA A 165 -16.03 3.07 7.05
CA ALA A 165 -15.08 2.65 6.03
C ALA A 165 -13.90 3.63 5.97
N ASP A 166 -12.72 3.10 5.64
CA ASP A 166 -11.46 3.84 5.51
C ASP A 166 -11.00 4.55 6.81
N VAL A 167 -11.51 4.09 7.96
CA VAL A 167 -11.11 4.50 9.31
C VAL A 167 -10.70 3.27 10.12
N GLY A 168 -9.70 3.43 10.99
CA GLY A 168 -9.29 2.40 11.94
C GLY A 168 -9.80 2.78 13.34
N LEU A 169 -10.65 1.94 13.93
CA LEU A 169 -11.15 2.17 15.29
C LEU A 169 -10.34 1.35 16.29
N CYS A 170 -9.78 1.99 17.31
CA CYS A 170 -9.08 1.31 18.40
C CYS A 170 -9.97 1.22 19.64
N GLY A 171 -9.94 0.07 20.32
CA GLY A 171 -10.52 -0.09 21.66
C GLY A 171 -9.82 0.82 22.68
N ALA A 172 -10.60 1.32 23.63
CA ALA A 172 -10.15 2.18 24.72
C ALA A 172 -9.45 1.38 25.83
#